data_AF-A0A523KPP6-F1
#
_entry.id   AF-A0A523KPP6-F1
#
_cell.length_a   1.000
_cell.length_b   1.000
_cell.length_c   1.000
_cell.angle_alpha   90.00
_cell.angle_beta   90.00
_cell.angle_gamma   90.00
#
_symmetry.space_group_name_H-M   'P 1'
#
loop_
_entity.id
_entity.type
_entity.pdbx_description
1 polymer ?
#
loop_
_entity_poly.entity_id
_entity_poly.type
_entity_poly.pdbx_seq_one_letter_code
_entity_poly.pdbx_strand_id
1 'polypeptide(L)' 'MTRYLLRYMLLVAAFALTTYGLIAWHEFDYGFSAIWPFSGPPALHPLHVLAVGVAMIPASLWEIFAIDHSRRKDV' A
#
# COMPACT_ATOMS: atom_id res chain seq x y z
N MET A 1 12.64 -19.34 -5.50
CA MET A 1 11.38 -19.01 -6.20
C MET A 1 10.34 -18.37 -5.28
N THR A 2 9.96 -19.01 -4.18
CA THR A 2 8.86 -18.58 -3.27
C THR A 2 9.03 -17.18 -2.67
N ARG A 3 10.27 -16.80 -2.32
CA ARG A 3 10.57 -15.46 -1.77
C ARG A 3 10.26 -14.32 -2.75
N TYR A 4 10.53 -14.51 -4.05
CA TYR A 4 10.20 -13.52 -5.08
C TYR A 4 8.70 -13.38 -5.28
N LEU A 5 7.98 -14.51 -5.40
CA LEU A 5 6.52 -14.51 -5.55
C LEU A 5 5.84 -13.75 -4.41
N LEU A 6 6.27 -13.95 -3.16
CA LEU A 6 5.72 -13.24 -2.02
C LEU A 6 5.95 -11.72 -2.12
N ARG A 7 7.14 -11.28 -2.55
CA ARG A 7 7.47 -9.84 -2.70
C ARG A 7 6.63 -9.18 -3.79
N TYR A 8 6.42 -9.87 -4.92
CA TYR A 8 5.54 -9.39 -5.98
C TYR A 8 4.07 -9.39 -5.55
N MET A 9 3.62 -10.38 -4.78
CA MET A 9 2.26 -10.38 -4.20
C MET A 9 2.05 -9.20 -3.25
N LEU A 10 3.05 -8.86 -2.43
CA LEU A 10 3.00 -7.66 -1.58
C LEU A 10 2.91 -6.38 -2.40
N LEU A 11 3.64 -6.29 -3.51
CA LEU A 11 3.56 -5.15 -4.42
C LEU A 11 2.17 -5.04 -5.07
N VAL A 12 1.60 -6.16 -5.55
CA VAL A 12 0.23 -6.21 -6.09
C VAL A 12 -0.79 -5.80 -5.03
N ALA A 13 -0.66 -6.31 -3.80
CA ALA A 13 -1.52 -5.92 -2.70
C ALA A 13 -1.42 -4.42 -2.40
N ALA A 14 -0.21 -3.84 -2.42
CA ALA A 14 0.02 -2.41 -2.22
C ALA A 14 -0.70 -1.56 -3.28
N PHE A 15 -0.62 -1.95 -4.56
CA PHE A 15 -1.38 -1.31 -5.63
C PHE A 15 -2.88 -1.48 -5.46
N ALA A 16 -3.35 -2.67 -5.09
CA ALA A 16 -4.78 -2.94 -4.86
C ALA A 16 -5.34 -2.07 -3.72
N LEU A 17 -4.61 -1.96 -2.60
CA LEU A 17 -4.95 -1.10 -1.46
C LEU A 17 -4.97 0.39 -1.85
N THR A 18 -4.02 0.82 -2.67
CA THR A 18 -3.95 2.20 -3.17
C THR A 18 -5.15 2.50 -4.07
N THR A 19 -5.45 1.63 -5.03
CA THR A 19 -6.60 1.78 -5.94
C THR A 19 -7.92 1.74 -5.17
N TYR A 20 -8.07 0.79 -4.24
CA TYR A 20 -9.25 0.69 -3.40
C TYR A 20 -9.44 1.96 -2.54
N GLY A 21 -8.37 2.45 -1.91
CA GLY A 21 -8.41 3.67 -1.11
C GLY A 21 -8.82 4.89 -1.92
N LEU A 22 -8.32 5.03 -3.16
CA LEU A 22 -8.71 6.10 -4.07
C LEU A 22 -10.18 6.00 -4.51
N ILE A 23 -10.62 4.81 -4.94
CA ILE A 23 -12.01 4.61 -5.37
C ILE A 23 -12.97 4.83 -4.21
N ALA A 24 -12.70 4.24 -3.04
CA ALA A 24 -13.53 4.43 -1.86
C ALA A 24 -13.55 5.88 -1.40
N TRP A 25 -12.42 6.59 -1.44
CA TRP A 25 -12.41 8.01 -1.13
C TRP A 25 -13.31 8.81 -2.10
N HIS A 26 -13.22 8.52 -3.39
CA HIS A 26 -14.04 9.17 -4.41
C HIS A 26 -15.54 8.81 -4.30
N GLU A 27 -15.88 7.53 -4.12
CA GLU A 27 -17.25 7.03 -4.16
C GLU A 27 -18.08 7.42 -2.94
N PHE A 28 -17.45 7.53 -1.77
CA PHE A 28 -18.13 7.96 -0.55
C PHE A 28 -18.11 9.49 -0.34
N ASP A 29 -17.57 10.26 -1.31
CA ASP A 29 -17.43 11.72 -1.25
C ASP A 29 -16.87 12.23 0.09
N TYR A 30 -15.94 11.45 0.67
CA TYR A 30 -15.40 11.76 1.99
C TYR A 30 -14.53 13.01 1.91
N GLY A 31 -14.98 14.11 2.51
CA GLY A 31 -14.16 15.30 2.69
C GLY A 31 -12.98 15.07 3.66
N PHE A 32 -11.94 15.89 3.55
CA PHE A 32 -10.77 15.83 4.45
C PHE A 32 -11.12 16.10 5.94
N SER A 33 -12.32 16.62 6.21
CA SER A 33 -12.84 16.87 7.57
C SER A 33 -13.14 15.59 8.37
N ALA A 34 -13.29 14.44 7.70
CA ALA A 34 -13.60 13.16 8.33
C ALA A 34 -12.36 12.28 8.59
N ILE A 35 -11.15 12.76 8.28
CA ILE A 35 -9.93 11.95 8.37
C ILE A 35 -9.56 11.67 9.83
N TRP A 36 -9.78 12.63 10.73
CA TRP A 36 -9.44 12.49 12.14
C TRP A 36 -10.67 12.19 13.00
N PRO A 37 -10.57 11.25 13.97
CA PRO A 37 -11.66 10.89 14.87
C PRO A 37 -12.01 11.98 15.89
N PHE A 38 -11.45 13.19 15.77
CA PHE A 38 -11.74 14.30 16.67
C PHE A 38 -13.18 14.82 16.54
N SER A 39 -13.89 14.48 15.45
CA SER A 39 -15.24 14.95 15.14
C SER A 39 -16.33 13.87 15.17
N GLY A 40 -16.01 12.62 15.54
CA GLY A 40 -16.99 11.53 15.51
C GLY A 40 -16.45 10.17 15.98
N PRO A 41 -17.26 9.10 15.94
CA PRO A 41 -16.83 7.76 16.30
C PRO A 41 -15.61 7.31 15.47
N PRO A 42 -14.74 6.43 15.99
CA PRO A 42 -13.57 5.94 15.28
C PRO A 42 -14.00 5.20 14.01
N ALA A 43 -14.00 5.93 12.89
CA ALA A 43 -14.35 5.41 11.58
C ALA A 43 -13.07 5.19 10.77
N LEU A 44 -12.97 4.03 10.14
CA LEU A 44 -11.86 3.71 9.24
C LEU A 44 -12.02 4.55 7.97
N HIS A 45 -11.35 5.69 7.90
CA HIS A 45 -11.37 6.54 6.71
C HIS A 45 -10.63 5.84 5.54
N PRO A 46 -11.14 5.87 4.30
CA PRO A 46 -10.47 5.27 3.12
C PRO A 46 -9.02 5.73 2.93
N LEU A 47 -8.72 6.95 3.39
CA LEU A 47 -7.39 7.53 3.38
C LEU A 47 -6.36 6.73 4.21
N HIS A 48 -6.78 6.05 5.29
CA HIS A 48 -5.88 5.16 6.04
C HIS A 48 -5.46 3.97 5.18
N VAL A 49 -6.41 3.37 4.45
CA VAL A 49 -6.15 2.24 3.55
C VAL A 49 -5.25 2.68 2.39
N LEU A 50 -5.51 3.87 1.83
CA LEU A 50 -4.68 4.50 0.82
C LEU A 50 -3.25 4.73 1.32
N ALA A 51 -3.09 5.30 2.52
CA ALA A 51 -1.79 5.58 3.11
C ALA A 51 -0.97 4.30 3.32
N VAL A 52 -1.62 3.22 3.77
CA VAL A 52 -0.99 1.90 3.89
C VAL A 52 -0.54 1.39 2.51
N GLY A 53 -1.42 1.44 1.50
CA GLY A 53 -1.09 1.04 0.13
C GLY A 53 0.14 1.78 -0.41
N VAL A 54 0.15 3.10 -0.30
CA VAL A 54 1.25 3.95 -0.78
C VAL A 54 2.54 3.68 -0.01
N ALA A 55 2.49 3.53 1.31
CA ALA A 55 3.66 3.24 2.14
C ALA A 55 4.27 1.85 1.84
N MET A 56 3.44 0.89 1.45
CA MET A 56 3.90 -0.47 1.12
C MET A 56 4.64 -0.56 -0.22
N ILE A 57 4.38 0.34 -1.17
CA ILE A 57 5.04 0.34 -2.50
C ILE A 57 6.57 0.46 -2.39
N PRO A 58 7.16 1.51 -1.77
CA PRO A 58 8.61 1.66 -1.72
C PRO A 58 9.28 0.52 -0.91
N ALA A 59 8.65 0.05 0.16
CA ALA A 59 9.15 -1.09 0.94
C ALA A 59 9.20 -2.38 0.09
N SER A 60 8.13 -2.65 -0.66
CA SER A 60 8.05 -3.83 -1.53
C SER A 60 9.07 -3.76 -2.69
N LEU A 61 9.26 -2.57 -3.28
CA LEU A 61 10.23 -2.35 -4.35
C LEU A 61 11.68 -2.49 -3.85
N TRP A 62 12.01 -1.89 -2.70
CA TRP A 62 13.32 -2.03 -2.09
C TRP A 62 13.70 -3.49 -1.93
N GLU A 63 12.77 -4.27 -1.43
CA GLU A 63 12.94 -5.67 -1.17
C GLU A 63 13.06 -6.49 -2.47
N ILE A 64 12.39 -6.11 -3.57
CA ILE A 64 12.61 -6.74 -4.88
C ILE A 64 14.03 -6.43 -5.40
N PHE A 65 14.46 -5.17 -5.32
CA PHE A 65 15.77 -4.74 -5.80
C PHE A 65 16.92 -5.33 -4.98
N ALA A 66 16.79 -5.44 -3.67
CA ALA A 66 17.80 -6.04 -2.81
C ALA A 66 18.09 -7.50 -3.17
N ILE A 67 17.04 -8.27 -3.53
CA ILE A 67 17.23 -9.67 -3.95
C ILE A 67 17.86 -9.71 -5.35
N ASP A 68 17.42 -8.88 -6.29
CA ASP A 68 18.04 -8.83 -7.64
C ASP A 68 19.52 -8.46 -7.58
N HIS A 69 19.88 -7.45 -6.76
CA HIS A 69 21.25 -7.03 -6.57
C HIS A 69 22.13 -8.14 -5.98
N SER A 70 21.61 -8.89 -5.00
CA SER A 70 22.34 -10.01 -4.40
C SER A 70 22.57 -11.12 -5.42
N ARG A 71 21.54 -11.47 -6.21
CA ARG A 71 21.64 -12.49 -7.25
C ARG A 71 22.68 -12.16 -8.33
N ARG A 72 22.82 -10.89 -8.72
CA ARG A 72 23.81 -10.46 -9.72
C ARG A 72 25.25 -10.53 -9.23
N LYS A 73 25.50 -10.55 -7.92
CA LYS A 73 26.85 -10.70 -7.36
C LYS A 73 27.33 -12.15 -7.33
N ASP A 74 26.40 -13.11 -7.36
CA ASP A 74 26.67 -14.54 -7.27
C ASP A 74 26.87 -15.21 -8.65
N VAL A 75 26.83 -14.43 -9.74
CA VAL A 75 27.04 -14.86 -11.14
C VAL A 75 28.31 -14.21 -11.67
#